data_AF-W6Q484-F1
#
_entry.id   AF-W6Q484-F1
#
_cell.length_a   1.000
_cell.length_b   1.000
_cell.length_c   1.000
_cell.angle_alpha   90.00
_cell.angle_beta   90.00
_cell.angle_gamma   90.00
#
_symmetry.space_group_name_H-M   'P 1'
#
loop_
_entity.id
_entity.type
_entity.pdbx_description
1 polymer ?
#
loop_
_entity_poly.entity_id
_entity_poly.type
_entity_poly.pdbx_seq_one_letter_code
_entity_poly.pdbx_strand_id
1 'polypeptide(L)'
;MVLYLNIRFGLGVALPEVITFIPEGNICFWRGLGGSMMVMDLDRRMTIGYAMNKMGPGAMGNANAKAYIDAIYEIMADKKRSVSL
;
A
#
# COMPACT_ATOMS: atom_id res chain seq x y z
N MET A 1 22.35 3.02 -5.68
CA MET A 1 21.42 4.16 -5.83
C MET A 1 21.17 4.37 -7.31
N VAL A 2 19.98 4.05 -7.85
CA VAL A 2 19.73 4.18 -9.31
C VAL A 2 18.35 4.78 -9.65
N LEU A 3 17.71 5.49 -8.72
CA LEU A 3 16.50 6.29 -9.01
C LEU A 3 16.20 7.43 -7.99
N TYR A 4 17.18 7.87 -7.19
CA TYR A 4 16.99 8.79 -6.04
C TYR A 4 15.93 8.38 -5.00
N LEU A 5 15.31 7.21 -5.17
CA LEU A 5 14.33 6.64 -4.26
C LEU A 5 14.99 5.48 -3.55
N ASN A 6 15.07 5.57 -2.22
CA ASN A 6 15.61 4.50 -1.40
C ASN A 6 14.53 3.43 -1.19
N ILE A 7 14.25 2.66 -2.25
CA ILE A 7 13.30 1.55 -2.18
C ILE A 7 14.07 0.32 -1.69
N ARG A 8 13.68 -0.19 -0.52
CA ARG A 8 14.15 -1.49 -0.06
C ARG A 8 13.30 -2.59 -0.70
N PHE A 9 13.95 -3.46 -1.46
CA PHE A 9 13.32 -4.60 -2.12
C PHE A 9 13.39 -5.84 -1.22
N GLY A 10 12.26 -6.53 -1.07
CA GLY A 10 12.21 -7.91 -0.58
C GLY A 10 12.24 -8.91 -1.75
N LEU A 11 11.54 -10.04 -1.59
CA LEU A 11 11.32 -11.04 -2.65
C LEU A 11 10.28 -10.55 -3.67
N GLY A 12 10.67 -9.63 -4.55
CA GLY A 12 9.81 -9.14 -5.64
C GLY A 12 8.77 -8.09 -5.24
N VAL A 13 8.86 -7.56 -4.01
CA VAL A 13 7.99 -6.51 -3.46
C VAL A 13 8.83 -5.41 -2.83
N ALA A 14 8.27 -4.21 -2.71
CA ALA A 14 8.90 -3.07 -2.04
C ALA A 14 8.42 -2.97 -0.59
N LEU A 15 9.30 -2.50 0.29
CA LEU A 15 8.99 -2.19 1.68
C LEU A 15 8.66 -0.69 1.84
N PRO A 16 7.74 -0.32 2.74
CA PRO A 16 7.03 0.97 2.78
C PRO A 16 7.87 2.23 3.05
N GLU A 17 9.20 2.17 3.04
CA GLU A 17 10.09 3.32 3.33
C GLU A 17 9.90 4.54 2.39
N VAL A 18 9.19 4.37 1.27
CA VAL A 18 9.02 5.41 0.23
C VAL A 18 7.58 5.91 0.09
N ILE A 19 6.59 5.31 0.78
CA ILE A 19 5.17 5.68 0.64
C ILE A 19 4.63 6.23 1.95
N THR A 20 4.29 7.51 1.95
CA THR A 20 3.81 8.25 3.14
C THR A 20 2.39 7.92 3.59
N PHE A 21 1.58 7.25 2.76
CA PHE A 21 0.18 6.95 3.08
C PHE A 21 -0.07 5.49 3.50
N ILE A 22 0.97 4.64 3.51
CA ILE A 22 0.90 3.32 4.13
C ILE A 22 1.50 3.48 5.53
N PRO A 23 0.83 2.98 6.59
CA PRO A 23 1.36 3.05 7.94
C PRO A 23 2.66 2.23 8.08
N GLU A 24 3.40 2.49 9.15
CA GLU A 24 4.56 1.65 9.50
C GLU A 24 4.11 0.26 9.95
N GLY A 25 4.93 -0.76 9.68
CA GLY A 25 4.69 -2.14 10.09
C GLY A 25 5.29 -3.18 9.15
N ASN A 26 4.93 -4.44 9.38
CA ASN A 26 5.28 -5.57 8.51
C ASN A 26 4.41 -5.56 7.26
N ILE A 27 4.70 -4.61 6.38
CA ILE A 27 3.93 -4.36 5.17
C ILE A 27 4.85 -4.47 3.95
N CYS A 28 4.36 -5.07 2.89
CA CYS A 28 5.00 -5.02 1.58
C CYS A 28 4.00 -4.55 0.52
N PHE A 29 4.50 -3.91 -0.53
CA PHE A 29 3.65 -3.34 -1.56
C PHE A 29 4.30 -3.46 -2.94
N TRP A 30 3.49 -3.33 -3.99
CA TRP A 30 3.99 -3.06 -5.33
C TRP A 30 3.02 -2.14 -6.07
N ARG A 31 3.53 -1.49 -7.11
CA ARG A 31 2.74 -0.58 -7.94
C ARG A 31 2.93 -0.90 -9.40
N GLY A 32 1.87 -0.76 -10.17
CA GLY A 32 1.91 -0.80 -11.63
C GLY A 32 1.92 0.60 -12.22
N LEU A 33 2.58 0.75 -13.37
CA LEU A 33 2.53 1.96 -14.17
C LEU A 33 1.07 2.26 -14.55
N GLY A 34 0.65 3.51 -14.42
CA GLY A 34 -0.75 3.92 -14.60
C GLY A 34 -1.59 3.93 -13.32
N GLY A 35 -1.05 3.34 -12.23
CA GLY A 35 -1.48 3.59 -10.86
C GLY A 35 -2.10 2.42 -10.11
N SER A 36 -2.08 1.21 -10.69
CA SER A 36 -2.53 0.01 -9.97
C SER A 36 -1.61 -0.26 -8.78
N MET A 37 -2.15 -0.92 -7.75
CA MET A 37 -1.42 -1.07 -6.50
C MET A 37 -1.85 -2.33 -5.75
N MET A 38 -0.87 -2.96 -5.09
CA MET A 38 -1.13 -3.97 -4.07
C MET A 38 -0.41 -3.61 -2.78
N VAL A 39 -1.06 -3.81 -1.64
CA VAL A 39 -0.52 -3.67 -0.29
C VAL A 39 -0.84 -4.94 0.49
N MET A 40 0.15 -5.52 1.14
CA MET A 40 0.03 -6.72 1.97
C MET A 40 0.50 -6.36 3.38
N ASP A 41 -0.46 -6.24 4.30
CA ASP A 41 -0.23 -5.89 5.70
C ASP A 41 -0.34 -7.15 6.56
N LEU A 42 0.81 -7.66 7.00
CA LEU A 42 0.89 -8.90 7.77
C LEU A 42 0.42 -8.70 9.21
N ASP A 43 0.59 -7.51 9.77
CA ASP A 43 0.18 -7.19 11.14
C ASP A 43 -1.35 -7.19 11.27
N ARG A 44 -2.04 -6.65 10.26
CA ARG A 44 -3.52 -6.61 10.18
C ARG A 44 -4.11 -7.83 9.49
N ARG A 45 -3.27 -8.73 8.98
CA ARG A 45 -3.67 -9.91 8.18
C ARG A 45 -4.60 -9.52 7.03
N MET A 46 -4.21 -8.49 6.29
CA MET A 46 -5.03 -7.87 5.25
C MET A 46 -4.23 -7.66 3.96
N THR A 47 -4.89 -7.82 2.82
CA THR A 47 -4.36 -7.45 1.51
C THR A 47 -5.31 -6.48 0.83
N ILE A 48 -4.77 -5.38 0.30
CA ILE A 48 -5.51 -4.38 -0.49
C ILE A 48 -5.03 -4.47 -1.93
N GLY A 49 -5.96 -4.68 -2.86
CA GLY A 49 -5.71 -4.64 -4.30
C GLY A 49 -6.53 -3.54 -4.97
N TYR A 50 -5.86 -2.69 -5.74
CA TYR A 50 -6.50 -1.66 -6.55
C TYR A 50 -6.09 -1.78 -8.02
N ALA A 51 -7.09 -1.89 -8.88
CA ALA A 51 -6.94 -1.99 -10.33
C ALA A 51 -7.85 -0.97 -11.02
N MET A 52 -7.37 -0.43 -12.14
CA MET A 52 -8.10 0.49 -12.99
C MET A 52 -7.79 0.22 -14.46
N ASN A 53 -8.73 0.58 -15.33
CA ASN A 53 -8.53 0.49 -16.79
C ASN A 53 -8.12 1.84 -17.41
N LYS A 54 -8.32 2.95 -16.69
CA LYS A 54 -7.89 4.29 -17.11
C LYS A 54 -6.63 4.68 -16.36
N MET A 55 -5.50 4.72 -17.07
CA MET A 55 -4.21 5.13 -16.50
C MET A 55 -4.26 6.60 -16.06
N GLY A 56 -3.75 6.87 -14.85
CA GLY A 56 -3.57 8.22 -14.35
C GLY A 56 -2.19 8.80 -14.70
N PRO A 57 -2.04 10.13 -14.70
CA PRO A 57 -0.74 10.76 -14.79
C PRO A 57 0.00 10.58 -13.45
N GLY A 58 0.95 9.66 -13.40
CA GLY A 58 1.76 9.42 -12.19
C GLY A 58 2.50 8.09 -12.22
N ALA A 59 3.83 8.14 -12.14
CA ALA A 59 4.67 6.94 -12.03
C ALA A 59 4.61 6.30 -10.62
N MET A 60 4.28 7.09 -9.60
CA MET A 60 4.30 6.68 -8.18
C MET A 60 2.95 6.27 -7.59
N GLY A 61 1.85 6.46 -8.32
CA GLY A 61 0.52 6.15 -7.81
C GLY A 61 -0.57 7.02 -8.41
N ASN A 62 -1.82 6.63 -8.16
CA ASN A 62 -3.02 7.35 -8.56
C ASN A 62 -3.71 7.89 -7.30
N ALA A 63 -4.24 9.12 -7.34
CA ALA A 63 -5.00 9.73 -6.24
C ALA A 63 -6.15 8.85 -5.76
N ASN A 64 -6.81 8.14 -6.69
CA ASN A 64 -7.85 7.16 -6.37
C ASN A 64 -7.31 6.00 -5.53
N ALA A 65 -6.14 5.45 -5.89
CA ALA A 65 -5.51 4.36 -5.14
C ALA A 65 -5.25 4.78 -3.69
N LYS A 66 -4.73 6.01 -3.51
CA LYS A 66 -4.50 6.59 -2.19
C LYS A 66 -5.81 6.72 -1.40
N ALA A 67 -6.84 7.32 -1.99
CA ALA A 67 -8.13 7.52 -1.31
C ALA A 67 -8.76 6.20 -0.84
N TYR A 68 -8.72 5.14 -1.67
CA TYR A 68 -9.22 3.83 -1.26
C TYR A 68 -8.38 3.20 -0.14
N ILE A 69 -7.05 3.30 -0.23
CA ILE A 69 -6.16 2.73 0.79
C ILE A 69 -6.33 3.45 2.13
N ASP A 70 -6.41 4.79 2.14
CA ASP A 70 -6.67 5.57 3.33
C ASP A 70 -7.99 5.15 3.99
N ALA A 71 -9.08 5.09 3.23
CA ALA A 71 -10.40 4.70 3.74
C ALA A 71 -10.41 3.28 4.33
N ILE A 72 -9.70 2.33 3.70
CA ILE A 72 -9.59 0.97 4.23
C ILE A 72 -8.82 0.96 5.56
N TYR A 73 -7.72 1.72 5.65
CA TYR A 73 -6.96 1.81 6.89
C TYR A 73 -7.75 2.49 8.02
N GLU A 74 -8.56 3.51 7.71
CA GLU A 74 -9.48 4.13 8.67
C GLU A 74 -10.48 3.11 9.23
N ILE A 75 -11.17 2.35 8.36
CA ILE A 75 -12.13 1.32 8.76
C ILE A 75 -11.47 0.23 9.62
N MET A 76 -10.22 -0.14 9.29
CA MET A 76 -9.49 -1.16 10.04
C MET A 76 -8.93 -0.64 11.37
N ALA A 77 -8.69 0.67 11.51
CA ALA A 77 -8.28 1.28 12.77
C ALA A 77 -9.41 1.26 13.80
N ASP A 78 -10.65 1.45 13.36
CA ASP A 78 -11.85 1.35 14.21
C ASP A 78 -12.11 -0.08 14.71
N LYS A 79 -11.65 -1.09 13.98
CA LYS A 79 -11.67 -2.50 14.40
C LYS A 79 -10.46 -2.87 15.27
N LYS A 80 -10.33 -2.27 16.46
CA LYS A 80 -9.56 -2.94 17.53
C LYS A 80 -10.29 -4.22 17.91
N ARG A 81 -9.76 -5.34 17.44
CA ARG A 81 -10.33 -6.68 17.59
C ARG A 81 -10.54 -7.02 19.07
N SER A 82 -11.79 -6.94 19.54
CA SER A 82 -12.25 -7.59 20.76
C SER A 82 -12.27 -9.10 20.52
N VAL A 83 -11.14 -9.77 20.73
CA VAL A 83 -11.14 -11.22 20.91
C VAL A 83 -10.37 -11.51 22.18
N SER A 84 -11.10 -11.45 23.28
CA SER A 84 -10.86 -12.30 24.44
C SER A 84 -11.24 -13.73 24.04
N LEU A 85 -10.27 -14.62 24.03
CA LEU A 85 -10.37 -16.03 24.41
C LEU A 85 -8.94 -16.52 24.71
#